data_AF-A0A2T5YJV4-F1
#
_entry.id   AF-A0A2T5YJV4-F1
#
_cell.length_a   1.000
_cell.length_b   1.000
_cell.length_c   1.000
_cell.angle_alpha   90.00
_cell.angle_beta   90.00
_cell.angle_gamma   90.00
#
_symmetry.space_group_name_H-M   'P 1'
#
loop_
_entity.id
_entity.type
_entity.pdbx_description
1 polymer ?
#
loop_
_entity_poly.entity_id
_entity_poly.type
_entity_poly.pdbx_seq_one_letter_code
_entity_poly.pdbx_strand_id
1 'polypeptide(L)'
;MATIQEEPESRQQWLLHRFEFNARLNPKVRHYKVWQEGNEAKEIYSNDFLDQKLGYLHQNPVRAEWVNEPEHYRYSSASNYADAEGLLQVEPLE
;
A
#
# COMPACT_ATOMS: atom_id res chain seq x y z
N MET A 1 -6.97 17.57 11.39
CA MET A 1 -7.51 18.44 10.33
C MET A 1 -6.66 19.68 10.10
N ALA A 2 -6.08 20.28 11.15
CA ALA A 2 -5.12 21.38 11.05
C ALA A 2 -3.98 21.10 10.05
N THR A 3 -3.34 19.93 10.13
CA THR A 3 -2.20 19.55 9.28
C THR A 3 -2.46 19.64 7.78
N ILE A 4 -3.64 19.22 7.29
CA ILE A 4 -3.90 19.27 5.83
C ILE A 4 -4.18 20.69 5.33
N GLN A 5 -4.51 21.63 6.23
CA GLN A 5 -4.73 23.04 5.92
C GLN A 5 -3.46 23.88 6.12
N GLU A 6 -2.59 23.47 7.07
CA GLU A 6 -1.42 24.23 7.52
C GLU A 6 -0.12 23.81 6.81
N GLU A 7 0.01 22.56 6.37
CA GLU A 7 1.22 22.09 5.67
C GLU A 7 1.29 22.66 4.24
N PRO A 8 2.47 23.12 3.78
CA PRO A 8 2.65 23.71 2.45
C PRO A 8 2.74 22.66 1.34
N GLU A 9 1.66 21.91 1.11
CA GLU A 9 1.55 21.00 -0.04
C GLU A 9 0.98 21.73 -1.25
N SER A 10 1.80 21.88 -2.30
CA SER A 10 1.44 22.57 -3.55
C SER A 10 0.14 22.09 -4.21
N ARG A 11 -0.21 20.79 -4.04
CA ARG A 11 -1.40 20.15 -4.62
C ARG A 11 -2.59 20.10 -3.66
N GLN A 12 -2.52 20.77 -2.50
CA GLN A 12 -3.52 20.70 -1.44
C GLN A 12 -4.95 20.89 -1.96
N GLN A 13 -5.21 21.97 -2.71
CA GLN A 13 -6.54 22.25 -3.25
C GLN A 13 -7.05 21.11 -4.15
N TRP A 14 -6.18 20.57 -5.01
CA TRP A 14 -6.52 19.46 -5.90
C TRP A 14 -6.82 18.17 -5.12
N LEU A 15 -5.97 17.82 -4.15
CA LEU A 15 -6.17 16.63 -3.30
C LEU A 15 -7.47 16.72 -2.49
N LEU A 16 -7.69 17.84 -1.80
CA LEU A 16 -8.89 18.04 -0.98
C LEU A 16 -10.16 17.98 -1.83
N HIS A 17 -10.15 18.59 -3.02
CA HIS A 17 -11.28 18.50 -3.94
C HIS A 17 -11.56 17.05 -4.37
N ARG A 18 -10.52 16.25 -4.66
CA ARG A 18 -10.68 14.83 -5.00
C ARG A 18 -11.22 14.02 -3.82
N PHE A 19 -10.74 14.25 -2.61
CA PHE A 19 -11.21 13.53 -1.42
C PHE A 19 -12.64 13.91 -1.03
N GLU A 20 -13.01 15.18 -1.18
CA GLU A 20 -14.36 15.66 -0.91
C GLU A 20 -15.36 15.11 -1.95
N PHE A 21 -15.00 15.16 -3.24
CA PHE A 21 -15.81 14.58 -4.30
C PHE A 21 -16.14 13.11 -4.04
N ASN A 22 -15.13 12.32 -3.65
CA ASN A 22 -15.33 10.90 -3.32
C ASN A 22 -16.10 10.69 -2.00
N ALA A 23 -16.01 11.60 -1.03
CA ALA A 23 -16.79 11.54 0.21
C ALA A 23 -18.28 11.69 -0.07
N ARG A 24 -18.67 12.58 -1.00
CA ARG A 24 -20.08 12.81 -1.36
C ARG A 24 -20.77 11.56 -1.92
N LEU A 25 -20.00 10.60 -2.44
CA LEU A 25 -20.53 9.34 -2.97
C LEU A 25 -20.93 8.35 -1.86
N ASN A 26 -20.48 8.56 -0.61
CA ASN A 26 -20.83 7.72 0.53
C ASN A 26 -21.40 8.54 1.68
N PRO A 27 -22.70 8.39 2.03
CA PRO A 27 -23.35 9.19 3.09
C PRO A 27 -22.77 8.95 4.50
N LYS A 28 -21.98 7.89 4.71
CA LYS A 28 -21.27 7.63 5.97
C LYS A 28 -20.00 8.46 6.14
N VAL A 29 -19.48 9.06 5.06
CA VAL A 29 -18.26 9.87 5.08
C VAL A 29 -18.63 11.34 5.11
N ARG A 30 -18.11 12.09 6.09
CA ARG A 30 -18.51 13.49 6.31
C ARG A 30 -17.85 14.50 5.36
N HIS A 31 -16.52 14.49 5.29
CA HIS A 31 -15.78 15.59 4.64
C HIS A 31 -14.80 15.10 3.58
N TYR A 32 -14.01 14.06 3.87
CA TYR A 32 -12.97 13.58 2.97
C TYR A 32 -12.90 12.05 2.99
N LYS A 33 -12.80 11.45 1.80
CA LYS A 33 -12.59 10.01 1.63
C LYS A 33 -11.24 9.78 0.97
N VAL A 34 -10.35 9.12 1.71
CA VAL A 34 -9.01 8.73 1.23
C VAL A 34 -9.00 7.26 0.84
N TRP A 35 -9.60 6.41 1.67
CA TRP A 35 -9.63 4.96 1.46
C TRP A 35 -10.80 4.53 0.56
N GLN A 36 -10.55 3.53 -0.28
CA GLN A 36 -11.62 2.82 -0.98
C GLN A 36 -12.46 2.01 0.02
N GLU A 37 -13.67 1.64 -0.39
CA GLU A 37 -14.52 0.77 0.43
C GLU A 37 -14.17 -0.68 0.21
N GLY A 38 -14.24 -1.45 1.30
CA GLY A 38 -13.90 -2.86 1.30
C GLY A 38 -12.41 -3.12 1.49
N ASN A 39 -12.12 -4.37 1.83
CA ASN A 39 -10.79 -4.95 1.73
C ASN A 39 -10.97 -6.32 1.05
N GLU A 40 -9.95 -6.75 0.31
CA GLU A 40 -9.92 -8.08 -0.30
C GLU A 40 -9.17 -9.04 0.62
N ALA A 41 -9.69 -9.23 1.83
CA ALA A 41 -9.13 -10.22 2.75
C ALA A 41 -9.24 -11.63 2.14
N LYS A 42 -8.10 -12.33 2.06
CA LYS A 42 -8.03 -13.73 1.65
C LYS A 42 -7.40 -14.52 2.78
N GLU A 43 -8.13 -15.50 3.28
CA GLU A 43 -7.61 -16.45 4.25
C GLU A 43 -6.50 -17.29 3.62
N ILE A 44 -5.39 -17.46 4.33
CA ILE A 44 -4.33 -18.38 3.94
C ILE A 44 -4.74 -19.77 4.42
N TYR A 45 -5.04 -20.66 3.49
CA TYR A 45 -5.56 -22.01 3.79
C TYR A 45 -4.55 -23.14 3.48
N SER A 46 -3.43 -22.82 2.83
CA SER A 46 -2.35 -23.75 2.55
C SER A 46 -1.03 -23.02 2.34
N ASN A 47 0.09 -23.73 2.47
CA ASN A 47 1.42 -23.19 2.20
C ASN A 47 1.57 -22.81 0.72
N ASP A 48 1.09 -23.65 -0.21
CA ASP A 48 1.09 -23.31 -1.64
C ASP A 48 0.38 -21.96 -1.93
N PHE A 49 -0.72 -21.69 -1.22
CA PHE A 49 -1.44 -20.43 -1.38
C PHE A 49 -0.69 -19.27 -0.71
N LEU A 50 -0.06 -19.51 0.44
CA LEU A 50 0.82 -18.53 1.09
C LEU A 50 1.95 -18.10 0.14
N ASP A 51 2.69 -19.06 -0.41
CA ASP A 51 3.82 -18.82 -1.31
C ASP A 51 3.38 -18.06 -2.55
N GLN A 52 2.23 -18.43 -3.12
CA GLN A 52 1.64 -17.71 -4.23
C GLN A 52 1.36 -16.23 -3.88
N LYS A 53 0.81 -15.94 -2.69
CA LYS A 53 0.50 -14.57 -2.26
C LYS A 53 1.74 -13.79 -1.89
N LEU A 54 2.71 -14.43 -1.25
CA LEU A 54 3.99 -13.82 -0.92
C LEU A 54 4.72 -13.39 -2.19
N GLY A 55 4.84 -14.30 -3.18
CA GLY A 55 5.41 -13.98 -4.49
C GLY A 55 4.64 -12.88 -5.22
N TYR A 56 3.30 -12.89 -5.17
CA TYR A 56 2.50 -11.80 -5.73
C TYR A 56 2.81 -10.45 -5.07
N LEU A 57 2.89 -10.39 -3.74
CA LEU A 57 3.18 -9.16 -3.00
C LEU A 57 4.57 -8.62 -3.35
N HIS A 58 5.59 -9.47 -3.37
CA HIS A 58 6.95 -9.07 -3.73
C HIS A 58 7.10 -8.65 -5.18
N GLN A 59 6.34 -9.25 -6.11
CA GLN A 59 6.39 -8.90 -7.53
C GLN A 59 5.57 -7.63 -7.87
N ASN A 60 4.68 -7.15 -6.99
CA ASN A 60 3.84 -5.99 -7.27
C ASN A 60 4.63 -4.73 -7.69
N PRO A 61 5.73 -4.33 -7.01
CA PRO A 61 6.55 -3.21 -7.45
C PRO A 61 7.15 -3.37 -8.85
N VAL A 62 7.51 -4.60 -9.24
CA VAL A 62 8.03 -4.89 -10.58
C VAL A 62 6.92 -4.83 -11.63
N ARG A 63 5.74 -5.39 -11.34
CA ARG A 63 4.56 -5.31 -12.22
C ARG A 63 4.05 -3.89 -12.41
N ALA A 64 4.25 -3.03 -11.42
CA ALA A 64 3.97 -1.60 -11.48
C ALA A 64 5.10 -0.80 -12.14
N GLU A 65 6.17 -1.46 -12.60
CA GLU A 65 7.35 -0.86 -13.25
C GLU A 65 8.11 0.14 -12.38
N TRP A 66 8.03 0.01 -11.06
CA TRP A 66 8.76 0.89 -10.13
C TRP A 66 10.22 0.48 -9.95
N VAL A 67 10.50 -0.81 -10.07
CA VAL A 67 11.83 -1.42 -9.91
C VAL A 67 11.98 -2.59 -10.87
N ASN A 68 13.22 -2.93 -11.22
CA ASN A 68 13.51 -4.06 -12.09
C ASN A 68 13.44 -5.42 -11.36
N GLU A 69 13.71 -5.42 -10.05
CA GLU A 69 13.75 -6.64 -9.22
C GLU A 69 13.01 -6.38 -7.89
N PRO A 70 12.30 -7.38 -7.32
CA PRO A 70 11.49 -7.23 -6.11
C PRO A 70 12.21 -6.58 -4.91
N GLU A 71 13.42 -7.02 -4.62
CA GLU A 71 14.28 -6.63 -3.50
C GLU A 71 14.72 -5.16 -3.56
N HIS A 72 14.70 -4.56 -4.75
CA HIS A 72 15.03 -3.14 -4.93
C HIS A 72 13.95 -2.20 -4.39
N TYR A 73 12.73 -2.69 -4.14
CA TYR A 73 11.67 -1.86 -3.58
C TYR A 73 11.82 -1.70 -2.07
N ARG A 74 12.34 -0.53 -1.66
CA ARG A 74 12.67 -0.17 -0.26
C ARG A 74 11.55 -0.43 0.75
N TYR A 75 10.29 -0.29 0.35
CA TYR A 75 9.12 -0.42 1.23
C TYR A 75 8.42 -1.78 1.09
N SER A 76 9.17 -2.83 0.75
CA SER A 76 8.74 -4.23 0.72
C SER A 76 9.70 -5.07 1.56
N SER A 77 9.20 -6.18 2.12
CA SER A 77 10.02 -7.19 2.77
C SER A 77 10.78 -8.09 1.81
N ALA A 78 10.60 -7.92 0.49
CA ALA A 78 11.27 -8.76 -0.53
C ALA A 78 12.80 -8.86 -0.30
N SER A 79 13.45 -7.77 0.12
CA SER A 79 14.87 -7.77 0.47
C SER A 79 15.21 -8.71 1.63
N ASN A 80 14.35 -8.80 2.66
CA ASN A 80 14.54 -9.72 3.78
C ASN A 80 14.52 -11.20 3.36
N TYR A 81 13.87 -11.54 2.24
CA TYR A 81 13.82 -12.89 1.67
C TYR A 81 14.97 -13.19 0.70
N ALA A 82 15.80 -12.18 0.38
CA ALA A 82 16.91 -12.27 -0.57
C ALA A 82 18.29 -12.09 0.13
N ASP A 83 18.40 -12.51 1.39
CA ASP A 83 19.60 -12.39 2.22
C ASP A 83 20.10 -10.94 2.46
N ALA A 84 19.24 -9.94 2.25
CA ALA A 84 19.53 -8.53 2.47
C ALA A 84 18.75 -7.97 3.68
N GLU A 85 19.27 -6.90 4.28
CA GLU A 85 18.56 -6.19 5.35
C GLU A 85 17.50 -5.24 4.76
N GLY A 86 16.23 -5.58 4.98
CA GLY A 86 15.12 -4.68 4.69
C GLY A 86 15.07 -3.49 5.65
N LEU A 87 14.17 -2.54 5.37
CA LEU A 87 13.99 -1.34 6.22
C LEU A 87 13.60 -1.70 7.67
N LEU A 88 12.92 -2.82 7.85
CA LEU A 88 12.51 -3.38 9.13
C LEU A 88 13.04 -4.81 9.25
N GLN A 89 13.31 -5.24 10.47
CA GLN A 89 13.62 -6.64 10.75
C GLN A 89 12.34 -7.47 10.56
N VAL A 90 12.43 -8.48 9.69
CA VAL A 90 11.34 -9.40 9.36
C VAL A 90 11.91 -10.81 9.46
N GLU A 91 11.15 -11.72 10.07
CA GLU A 91 11.42 -13.15 10.04
C GLU A 91 10.79 -13.74 8.77
N PRO A 92 11.57 -14.27 7.82
CA PRO A 92 11.03 -14.94 6.65
C PRO A 92 10.19 -16.15 7.06
N LEU A 93 9.09 -16.37 6.34
CA LEU A 93 8.23 -17.54 6.53
C LEU A 93 8.87 -18.75 5.84
N GLU A 94 8.85 -19.91 6.51
CA GLU A 94 9.30 -21.23 5.99
C GLU A 94 8.14 -22.06 5.41
#